data_AF-A0A437N1Y9-F1
#
_entry.id   AF-A0A437N1Y9-F1
#
_cell.length_a   1.000
_cell.length_b   1.000
_cell.length_c   1.000
_cell.angle_alpha   90.00
_cell.angle_beta   90.00
_cell.angle_gamma   90.00
#
_symmetry.space_group_name_H-M   'P 1'
#
loop_
_entity.id
_entity.type
_entity.pdbx_description
1 polymer ?
#
loop_
_entity_poly.entity_id
_entity_poly.type
_entity_poly.pdbx_seq_one_letter_code
_entity_poly.pdbx_strand_id
1 'polypeptide(L)'
;MATRWPMCPNRLRSIRTRLSPSPPSPLSLLQAKAWWRRAKVRPMADNDLARLEEWFGHILHGLSPAERRRAALKLGQALRRSNLKRITANVQPDGTAMEPKKERKDKHGKVILPAGSKMFRGLRFAKAWRIDAAQDGVELRPASNIGAYIGAVSQYGLTSTVGHLRGRGKIRAKYPERHLLGFSDEDRDLALQIAADLLEPKGF
;
A
#
# COMPACT_ATOMS: atom_id res chain seq x y z
N MET A 1 -24.26 -26.48 -59.28
CA MET A 1 -23.07 -25.66 -58.96
C MET A 1 -22.56 -26.15 -57.61
N ALA A 2 -21.63 -27.11 -57.52
CA ALA A 2 -20.18 -26.95 -57.65
C ALA A 2 -19.67 -25.83 -56.70
N THR A 3 -18.71 -25.97 -55.78
CA THR A 3 -17.58 -26.92 -55.60
C THR A 3 -16.88 -26.49 -54.29
N ARG A 4 -16.50 -27.42 -53.40
CA ARG A 4 -15.13 -27.96 -53.20
C ARG A 4 -14.19 -27.08 -52.35
N TRP A 5 -13.67 -27.70 -51.29
CA TRP A 5 -12.51 -27.26 -50.49
C TRP A 5 -11.24 -27.15 -51.35
N PRO A 6 -10.22 -26.43 -50.85
CA PRO A 6 -8.94 -27.11 -50.63
C PRO A 6 -8.29 -26.83 -49.26
N MET A 7 -7.76 -27.90 -48.65
CA MET A 7 -6.62 -27.88 -47.72
C MET A 7 -5.34 -27.44 -48.46
N CYS A 8 -4.39 -26.68 -47.87
CA CYS A 8 -3.16 -27.09 -47.15
C CYS A 8 -2.10 -25.95 -47.36
N PRO A 9 -0.89 -25.94 -46.78
CA PRO A 9 -0.47 -26.09 -45.37
C PRO A 9 0.62 -25.07 -44.91
N ASN A 10 0.99 -25.12 -43.61
CA ASN A 10 2.25 -24.61 -43.01
C ASN A 10 2.34 -23.07 -42.82
N ARG A 11 2.82 -22.48 -41.71
CA ARG A 11 3.94 -22.85 -40.84
C ARG A 11 3.85 -22.09 -39.51
N LEU A 12 4.01 -22.87 -38.43
CA LEU A 12 4.33 -22.54 -37.03
C LEU A 12 4.81 -21.10 -36.70
N ARG A 13 4.17 -20.47 -35.70
CA ARG A 13 4.78 -20.10 -34.40
C ARG A 13 3.72 -19.45 -33.49
N SER A 14 3.01 -20.28 -32.72
CA SER A 14 2.32 -19.81 -31.52
C SER A 14 3.38 -19.50 -30.45
N ILE A 15 3.49 -18.24 -30.04
CA ILE A 15 4.18 -17.86 -28.81
C ILE A 15 3.34 -18.44 -27.67
N ARG A 16 3.74 -19.61 -27.21
CA ARG A 16 3.13 -20.27 -26.06
C ARG A 16 3.69 -19.56 -24.82
N THR A 17 2.92 -18.60 -24.31
CA THR A 17 3.04 -18.14 -22.92
C THR A 17 3.09 -19.40 -22.05
N ARG A 18 4.20 -19.59 -21.34
CA ARG A 18 4.34 -20.67 -20.35
C ARG A 18 3.34 -20.37 -19.23
N LEU A 19 2.14 -20.92 -19.36
CA LEU A 19 1.28 -21.19 -18.22
C LEU A 19 2.08 -22.11 -17.29
N SER A 20 2.45 -21.57 -16.13
CA SER A 20 2.94 -22.34 -15.01
C SER A 20 1.91 -23.42 -14.67
N PRO A 21 2.30 -24.69 -14.44
CA PRO A 21 1.33 -25.71 -14.07
C PRO A 21 0.80 -25.40 -12.66
N SER A 22 -0.52 -25.39 -12.50
CA SER A 22 -1.18 -25.39 -11.20
C SER A 22 -0.78 -26.65 -10.42
N PRO A 23 -0.59 -26.56 -9.09
CA PRO A 23 -0.21 -27.73 -8.29
C PRO A 23 -1.38 -28.71 -8.20
N PRO A 24 -1.13 -30.04 -8.31
CA PRO A 24 -2.15 -31.03 -7.99
C PRO A 24 -2.36 -31.13 -6.47
N SER A 25 -3.62 -31.20 -6.03
CA SER A 25 -4.00 -31.53 -4.66
C SER A 25 -3.98 -33.06 -4.40
N PRO A 26 -4.05 -33.48 -3.13
CA PRO A 26 -2.98 -33.44 -2.14
C PRO A 26 -2.05 -34.65 -2.29
N LEU A 27 -0.79 -34.41 -2.65
CA LEU A 27 0.25 -35.43 -2.59
C LEU A 27 0.58 -35.75 -1.12
N SER A 28 0.85 -37.02 -0.81
CA SER A 28 1.41 -37.40 0.50
C SER A 28 2.68 -36.59 0.81
N LEU A 29 2.96 -36.33 2.09
CA LEU A 29 4.15 -35.57 2.54
C LEU A 29 5.48 -36.08 1.95
N LEU A 30 5.54 -37.36 1.59
CA LEU A 30 6.68 -38.00 0.91
C LEU A 30 6.82 -37.58 -0.56
N GLN A 31 5.71 -37.48 -1.29
CA GLN A 31 5.69 -37.09 -2.70
C GLN A 31 5.93 -35.57 -2.88
N ALA A 32 5.43 -34.73 -1.98
CA ALA A 32 5.74 -33.30 -1.96
C ALA A 32 7.23 -33.02 -1.68
N LYS A 33 7.84 -33.78 -0.75
CA LYS A 33 9.28 -33.72 -0.48
C LYS A 33 10.12 -34.20 -1.67
N ALA A 34 9.69 -35.27 -2.36
CA ALA A 34 10.37 -35.75 -3.56
C ALA A 34 10.26 -34.77 -4.74
N TRP A 35 9.11 -34.10 -4.88
CA TRP A 35 8.90 -33.04 -5.87
C TRP A 35 9.81 -31.83 -5.61
N TRP A 36 9.91 -31.34 -4.37
CA TRP A 36 10.83 -30.26 -3.99
C TRP A 36 12.30 -30.63 -4.19
N ARG A 37 12.69 -31.90 -3.98
CA ARG A 37 14.06 -32.38 -4.25
C ARG A 37 14.38 -32.54 -5.74
N ARG A 38 13.37 -32.77 -6.60
CA ARG A 38 13.52 -32.96 -8.05
C ARG A 38 13.34 -31.67 -8.84
N ALA A 39 12.60 -30.70 -8.31
CA ALA A 39 12.62 -29.33 -8.78
C ALA A 39 14.04 -28.80 -8.56
N LYS A 40 14.84 -28.73 -9.63
CA LYS A 40 16.19 -28.16 -9.70
C LYS A 40 16.19 -26.63 -9.43
N VAL A 41 15.49 -26.18 -8.40
CA VAL A 41 15.75 -24.87 -7.81
C VAL A 41 17.09 -25.05 -7.12
N ARG A 42 18.18 -24.65 -7.78
CA ARG A 42 19.48 -24.55 -7.10
C ARG A 42 19.21 -23.68 -5.86
N PRO A 43 19.47 -24.16 -4.63
CA PRO A 43 19.54 -23.25 -3.50
C PRO A 43 20.56 -22.20 -3.91
N MET A 44 20.14 -20.92 -3.92
CA MET A 44 21.05 -19.82 -4.18
C MET A 44 22.18 -20.00 -3.16
N ALA A 45 23.40 -20.30 -3.63
CA ALA A 45 24.48 -20.62 -2.70
C ALA A 45 24.70 -19.39 -1.83
N ASP A 46 25.11 -19.55 -0.56
CA ASP A 46 25.36 -18.39 0.32
C ASP A 46 26.33 -17.37 -0.31
N ASN A 47 27.20 -17.85 -1.21
CA ASN A 47 28.11 -17.03 -2.01
C ASN A 47 27.41 -16.19 -3.11
N ASP A 48 26.30 -16.68 -3.67
CA ASP A 48 25.48 -15.95 -4.64
C ASP A 48 24.70 -14.81 -3.95
N LEU A 49 24.20 -15.05 -2.72
CA LEU A 49 23.61 -13.99 -1.89
C LEU A 49 24.66 -12.96 -1.46
N ALA A 50 25.84 -13.39 -1.01
CA ALA A 50 26.90 -12.49 -0.59
C ALA A 50 27.37 -11.57 -1.73
N ARG A 51 27.53 -12.10 -2.94
CA ARG A 51 27.85 -11.31 -4.14
C ARG A 51 26.75 -10.32 -4.51
N LEU A 52 25.50 -10.71 -4.34
CA LEU A 52 24.36 -9.83 -4.58
C LEU A 52 24.32 -8.69 -3.57
N GLU A 53 24.55 -8.99 -2.28
CA GLU A 53 24.65 -8.01 -1.19
C GLU A 53 25.80 -7.02 -1.42
N GLU A 54 26.99 -7.51 -1.81
CA GLU A 54 28.15 -6.68 -2.13
C GLU A 54 27.87 -5.75 -3.33
N TRP A 55 27.24 -6.28 -4.39
CA TRP A 55 26.84 -5.49 -5.56
C TRP A 55 25.81 -4.42 -5.21
N PHE A 56 24.77 -4.74 -4.41
CA PHE A 56 23.83 -3.74 -3.89
C PHE A 56 24.52 -2.73 -2.97
N GLY A 57 25.50 -3.17 -2.18
CA GLY A 57 26.35 -2.31 -1.35
C GLY A 57 27.07 -1.27 -2.21
N HIS A 58 27.67 -1.66 -3.33
CA HIS A 58 28.31 -0.74 -4.26
C HIS A 58 27.35 0.27 -4.90
N ILE A 59 26.15 -0.18 -5.29
CA ILE A 59 25.10 0.70 -5.81
C ILE A 59 24.65 1.71 -4.74
N LEU A 60 24.41 1.25 -3.51
CA LEU A 60 24.00 2.10 -2.39
C LEU A 60 25.11 3.05 -1.94
N HIS A 61 26.38 2.64 -2.01
CA HIS A 61 27.54 3.51 -1.77
C HIS A 61 27.74 4.53 -2.89
N GLY A 62 27.38 4.18 -4.13
CA GLY A 62 27.37 5.11 -5.27
C GLY A 62 26.29 6.18 -5.17
N LEU A 63 25.22 5.93 -4.42
CA LEU A 63 24.17 6.92 -4.15
C LEU A 63 24.55 7.84 -3.00
N SER A 64 24.71 9.12 -3.31
CA SER A 64 25.00 10.11 -2.29
C SER A 64 23.84 10.23 -1.28
N PRO A 65 24.11 10.56 0.00
CA PRO A 65 23.07 10.90 0.99
C PRO A 65 22.03 11.91 0.48
N ALA A 66 22.46 12.86 -0.34
CA ALA A 66 21.61 13.87 -0.92
C ALA A 66 20.62 13.29 -1.94
N GLU A 67 21.06 12.36 -2.79
CA GLU A 67 20.20 11.68 -3.76
C GLU A 67 19.17 10.78 -3.08
N ARG A 68 19.59 10.00 -2.08
CA ARG A 68 18.67 9.19 -1.27
C ARG A 68 17.61 10.06 -0.60
N ARG A 69 18.01 11.18 0.01
CA ARG A 69 17.07 12.13 0.62
C ARG A 69 16.10 12.73 -0.38
N ARG A 70 16.55 13.03 -1.61
CA ARG A 70 15.68 13.53 -2.70
C ARG A 70 14.65 12.48 -3.11
N ALA A 71 15.06 11.21 -3.26
CA ALA A 71 14.15 10.11 -3.56
C ALA A 71 13.13 9.90 -2.43
N ALA A 72 13.58 9.88 -1.18
CA ALA A 72 12.72 9.78 0.00
C ALA A 72 11.69 10.93 0.06
N LEU A 73 12.10 12.15 -0.25
CA LEU A 73 11.18 13.30 -0.33
C LEU A 73 10.15 13.13 -1.45
N LYS A 74 10.57 12.69 -2.64
CA LYS A 74 9.67 12.39 -3.78
C LYS A 74 8.63 11.33 -3.38
N LEU A 75 9.08 10.27 -2.71
CA LEU A 75 8.22 9.20 -2.19
C LEU A 75 7.20 9.75 -1.19
N GLY A 76 7.65 10.48 -0.17
CA GLY A 76 6.75 11.05 0.84
C GLY A 76 5.70 12.00 0.24
N GLN A 77 6.06 12.79 -0.77
CA GLN A 77 5.12 13.67 -1.47
C GLN A 77 4.05 12.89 -2.25
N ALA A 78 4.46 11.82 -2.94
CA ALA A 78 3.56 10.96 -3.69
C ALA A 78 2.62 10.17 -2.76
N LEU A 79 3.16 9.54 -1.71
CA LEU A 79 2.35 8.84 -0.70
C LEU A 79 1.38 9.79 -0.02
N ARG A 80 1.80 11.01 0.34
CA ARG A 80 0.87 12.01 0.88
C ARG A 80 -0.26 12.29 -0.10
N ARG A 81 0.04 12.50 -1.38
CA ARG A 81 -0.99 12.77 -2.41
C ARG A 81 -1.99 11.61 -2.51
N SER A 82 -1.51 10.37 -2.54
CA SER A 82 -2.35 9.16 -2.59
C SER A 82 -3.24 9.03 -1.35
N ASN A 83 -2.64 9.11 -0.15
CA ASN A 83 -3.39 9.03 1.11
C ASN A 83 -4.44 10.15 1.22
N LEU A 84 -4.13 11.39 0.83
CA LEU A 84 -5.11 12.49 0.83
C LEU A 84 -6.31 12.23 -0.09
N LYS A 85 -6.08 11.65 -1.26
CA LYS A 85 -7.14 11.25 -2.20
C LYS A 85 -8.06 10.22 -1.54
N ARG A 86 -7.49 9.18 -0.93
CA ARG A 86 -8.23 8.13 -0.20
C ARG A 86 -8.99 8.66 1.02
N ILE A 87 -8.36 9.50 1.84
CA ILE A 87 -8.99 10.16 3.00
C ILE A 87 -10.18 11.03 2.56
N THR A 88 -10.04 11.75 1.44
CA THR A 88 -11.11 12.61 0.90
C THR A 88 -12.31 11.80 0.41
N ALA A 89 -12.04 10.62 -0.15
CA ALA A 89 -13.04 9.68 -0.64
C ALA A 89 -13.63 8.79 0.48
N ASN A 90 -13.07 8.82 1.71
CA ASN A 90 -13.35 7.86 2.77
C ASN A 90 -13.16 6.39 2.30
N VAL A 91 -12.04 6.12 1.61
CA VAL A 91 -11.69 4.79 1.08
C VAL A 91 -10.40 4.31 1.74
N GLN A 92 -10.33 3.00 2.01
CA GLN A 92 -9.18 2.33 2.60
C GLN A 92 -8.04 2.13 1.60
N PRO A 93 -6.82 1.79 2.04
CA PRO A 93 -5.70 1.49 1.13
C PRO A 93 -5.96 0.31 0.18
N ASP A 94 -6.81 -0.64 0.57
CA ASP A 94 -7.25 -1.79 -0.25
C ASP A 94 -8.36 -1.44 -1.26
N GLY A 95 -8.81 -0.18 -1.29
CA GLY A 95 -9.90 0.29 -2.14
C GLY A 95 -11.31 0.10 -1.57
N THR A 96 -11.47 -0.53 -0.40
CA THR A 96 -12.80 -0.70 0.21
C THR A 96 -13.29 0.60 0.86
N ALA A 97 -14.61 0.79 0.93
CA ALA A 97 -15.17 1.95 1.62
C ALA A 97 -14.94 1.86 3.14
N MET A 98 -14.55 2.97 3.76
CA MET A 98 -14.47 3.04 5.23
C MET A 98 -15.85 2.91 5.86
N GLU A 99 -15.88 2.38 7.10
CA GLU A 99 -17.14 2.31 7.84
C GLU A 99 -17.76 3.71 7.98
N PRO A 100 -19.04 3.88 7.59
CA PRO A 100 -19.66 5.19 7.52
C PRO A 100 -19.75 5.83 8.91
N LYS A 101 -19.70 7.16 8.92
CA LYS A 101 -19.92 7.92 10.15
C LYS A 101 -21.36 7.70 10.62
N LYS A 102 -21.56 7.42 11.91
CA LYS A 102 -22.89 7.39 12.53
C LYS A 102 -23.57 8.76 12.44
N GLU A 103 -24.88 8.76 12.26
CA GLU A 103 -25.67 9.99 12.31
C GLU A 103 -25.50 10.71 13.65
N ARG A 104 -25.56 12.03 13.64
CA ARG A 104 -25.56 12.85 14.84
C ARG A 104 -26.91 13.54 14.98
N LYS A 105 -27.57 13.28 16.11
CA LYS A 105 -28.84 13.92 16.49
C LYS A 105 -28.60 15.04 17.50
N ASP A 106 -29.50 16.02 17.53
CA ASP A 106 -29.55 17.00 18.62
C ASP A 106 -30.19 16.39 19.87
N LYS A 107 -30.31 17.20 20.92
CA LYS A 107 -30.98 16.83 22.18
C LYS A 107 -32.47 16.51 22.01
N HIS A 108 -33.09 16.91 20.91
CA HIS A 108 -34.50 16.69 20.58
C HIS A 108 -34.70 15.53 19.59
N GLY A 109 -33.63 14.81 19.23
CA GLY A 109 -33.67 13.68 18.30
C GLY A 109 -33.64 14.05 16.82
N LYS A 110 -33.57 15.35 16.47
CA LYS A 110 -33.45 15.80 15.08
C LYS A 110 -32.06 15.51 14.52
N VAL A 111 -31.99 14.91 13.34
CA VAL A 111 -30.72 14.63 12.66
C VAL A 111 -30.06 15.95 12.24
N ILE A 112 -28.91 16.27 12.83
CA ILE A 112 -28.08 17.44 12.45
C ILE A 112 -27.00 17.05 11.44
N LEU A 113 -26.51 15.81 11.52
CA LEU A 113 -25.51 15.28 10.59
C LEU A 113 -25.96 13.90 10.12
N PRO A 114 -26.22 13.70 8.82
CA PRO A 114 -26.64 12.40 8.32
C PRO A 114 -25.49 11.38 8.42
N ALA A 115 -25.87 10.11 8.49
CA ALA A 115 -24.92 9.01 8.38
C ALA A 115 -24.13 9.10 7.07
N GLY A 116 -22.87 8.63 7.07
CA GLY A 116 -22.01 8.67 5.88
C GLY A 116 -21.47 10.05 5.50
N SER A 117 -21.70 11.09 6.32
CA SER A 117 -21.09 12.40 6.11
C SER A 117 -19.56 12.35 6.01
N LYS A 118 -18.96 13.16 5.11
CA LYS A 118 -17.51 13.23 4.91
C LYS A 118 -16.75 13.38 6.23
N MET A 119 -15.76 12.52 6.42
CA MET A 119 -14.93 12.47 7.62
C MET A 119 -13.66 13.31 7.40
N PHE A 120 -12.83 13.46 8.43
CA PHE A 120 -11.45 13.96 8.30
C PHE A 120 -11.30 15.30 7.55
N ARG A 121 -12.26 16.22 7.72
CA ARG A 121 -12.29 17.51 7.00
C ARG A 121 -11.00 18.31 7.12
N GLY A 122 -10.26 18.16 8.23
CA GLY A 122 -8.94 18.78 8.43
C GLY A 122 -7.78 18.00 7.79
N LEU A 123 -7.79 16.66 7.89
CA LEU A 123 -6.69 15.80 7.41
C LEU A 123 -6.72 15.56 5.90
N ARG A 124 -7.76 15.99 5.17
CA ARG A 124 -7.81 15.92 3.70
C ARG A 124 -6.90 16.92 2.97
N PHE A 125 -6.27 17.84 3.69
CA PHE A 125 -5.45 18.89 3.09
C PHE A 125 -3.97 18.63 3.27
N ALA A 126 -3.16 18.94 2.25
CA ALA A 126 -1.70 18.75 2.30
C ALA A 126 -1.02 19.50 3.46
N LYS A 127 -1.52 20.69 3.82
CA LYS A 127 -1.02 21.47 4.96
C LYS A 127 -1.22 20.80 6.33
N ALA A 128 -2.11 19.82 6.42
CA ALA A 128 -2.34 19.08 7.66
C ALA A 128 -1.29 17.99 7.91
N TRP A 129 -0.33 17.82 7.00
CA TRP A 129 0.69 16.78 7.04
C TRP A 129 2.09 17.33 6.84
N ARG A 130 3.04 16.80 7.60
CA ARG A 130 4.47 17.04 7.47
C ARG A 130 5.14 15.81 6.86
N ILE A 131 6.12 16.06 6.00
CA ILE A 131 6.97 15.05 5.40
C ILE A 131 8.37 15.32 5.93
N ASP A 132 8.88 14.40 6.74
CA ASP A 132 10.24 14.45 7.27
C ASP A 132 11.06 13.40 6.51
N ALA A 133 11.83 13.85 5.51
CA ALA A 133 12.63 13.00 4.65
C ALA A 133 14.11 13.03 5.05
N ALA A 134 14.65 11.84 5.29
CA ALA A 134 16.04 11.57 5.62
C ALA A 134 16.67 10.69 4.53
N GLN A 135 17.96 10.37 4.70
CA GLN A 135 18.71 9.54 3.73
C GLN A 135 18.34 8.05 3.78
N ASP A 136 17.74 7.63 4.88
CA ASP A 136 17.37 6.26 5.24
C ASP A 136 15.86 6.02 5.19
N GLY A 137 15.05 7.08 5.07
CA GLY A 137 13.61 6.93 5.00
C GLY A 137 12.84 8.24 4.93
N VAL A 138 11.51 8.10 4.98
CA VAL A 138 10.59 9.22 5.01
C VAL A 138 9.46 8.96 5.98
N GLU A 139 9.16 9.95 6.82
CA GLU A 139 8.03 9.92 7.74
C GLU A 139 6.94 10.87 7.26
N LEU A 140 5.69 10.38 7.25
CA LEU A 140 4.51 11.18 7.00
C LEU A 140 3.68 11.25 8.28
N ARG A 141 3.57 12.45 8.87
CA ARG A 141 2.87 12.65 10.14
C ARG A 141 1.92 13.85 10.10
N PRO A 142 0.85 13.85 10.92
CA PRO A 142 0.00 15.03 11.05
C PRO A 142 0.77 16.24 11.60
N ALA A 143 0.44 17.42 11.09
CA ALA A 143 1.10 18.68 11.46
C ALA A 143 0.63 19.24 12.82
N SER A 144 -0.48 18.75 13.36
CA SER A 144 -1.07 19.23 14.62
C SER A 144 -1.42 18.07 15.55
N ASN A 145 -1.37 18.32 16.87
CA ASN A 145 -1.70 17.32 17.90
C ASN A 145 -3.14 16.80 17.77
N ILE A 146 -4.08 17.68 17.41
CA ILE A 146 -5.49 17.29 17.18
C ILE A 146 -5.58 16.37 15.95
N GLY A 147 -4.85 16.68 14.88
CA GLY A 147 -4.78 15.82 13.69
C GLY A 147 -4.16 14.46 14.00
N ALA A 148 -3.07 14.44 14.77
CA ALA A 148 -2.42 13.22 15.26
C ALA A 148 -3.36 12.38 16.10
N TYR A 149 -4.07 13.00 17.05
CA TYR A 149 -5.05 12.33 17.90
C TYR A 149 -6.20 11.71 17.10
N ILE A 150 -6.87 12.50 16.24
CA ILE A 150 -7.99 12.02 15.41
C ILE A 150 -7.50 10.92 14.47
N GLY A 151 -6.31 11.10 13.90
CA GLY A 151 -5.66 10.14 13.03
C GLY A 151 -5.44 8.81 13.74
N ALA A 152 -4.79 8.82 14.90
CA ALA A 152 -4.52 7.61 15.68
C ALA A 152 -5.80 6.92 16.16
N VAL A 153 -6.80 7.66 16.64
CA VAL A 153 -8.09 7.09 17.06
C VAL A 153 -8.77 6.33 15.93
N SER A 154 -8.67 6.85 14.70
CA SER A 154 -9.30 6.22 13.54
C SER A 154 -8.43 5.09 13.00
N GLN A 155 -7.13 5.32 12.82
CA GLN A 155 -6.16 4.34 12.30
C GLN A 155 -6.15 3.05 13.12
N TYR A 156 -6.24 3.15 14.44
CA TYR A 156 -6.13 2.01 15.36
C TYR A 156 -7.45 1.65 16.06
N GLY A 157 -8.58 2.26 15.66
CA GLY A 157 -9.89 1.97 16.26
C GLY A 157 -9.95 2.21 17.79
N LEU A 158 -9.33 3.28 18.28
CA LEU A 158 -9.20 3.54 19.71
C LEU A 158 -10.51 4.00 20.35
N THR A 159 -10.59 3.89 21.67
CA THR A 159 -11.72 4.41 22.44
C THR A 159 -11.49 5.88 22.81
N SER A 160 -12.31 6.77 22.25
CA SER A 160 -12.24 8.21 22.49
C SER A 160 -13.47 8.73 23.25
N THR A 161 -13.33 9.90 23.87
CA THR A 161 -14.42 10.57 24.59
C THR A 161 -15.29 11.31 23.59
N VAL A 162 -16.57 10.95 23.51
CA VAL A 162 -17.54 11.51 22.56
C VAL A 162 -18.47 12.55 23.18
N GLY A 163 -18.47 12.66 24.52
CA GLY A 163 -19.27 13.62 25.24
C GLY A 163 -19.05 13.53 26.74
N HIS A 164 -19.78 14.36 27.47
CA HIS A 164 -19.80 14.35 28.92
C HIS A 164 -21.25 14.26 29.36
N LEU A 165 -21.55 13.38 30.32
CA LEU A 165 -22.84 13.36 30.97
C LEU A 165 -22.89 14.48 32.00
N ARG A 166 -24.04 15.14 32.14
CA ARG A 166 -24.21 16.26 33.10
C ARG A 166 -23.94 15.74 34.53
N GLY A 167 -22.77 16.08 35.07
CA GLY A 167 -22.33 15.71 36.42
C GLY A 167 -21.92 14.25 36.64
N ARG A 168 -21.84 13.38 35.62
CA ARG A 168 -21.58 11.93 35.81
C ARG A 168 -20.43 11.34 34.95
N GLY A 169 -19.55 12.19 34.42
CA GLY A 169 -18.32 11.74 33.76
C GLY A 169 -18.35 11.67 32.24
N LYS A 170 -17.30 11.06 31.66
CA LYS A 170 -17.01 11.03 30.22
C LYS A 170 -17.75 9.88 29.54
N ILE A 171 -18.46 10.20 28.46
CA ILE A 171 -19.03 9.20 27.56
C ILE A 171 -17.93 8.79 26.59
N ARG A 172 -17.55 7.51 26.60
CA ARG A 172 -16.52 6.96 25.70
C ARG A 172 -17.17 6.04 24.68
N ALA A 173 -16.64 6.06 23.46
CA ALA A 173 -17.04 5.16 22.40
C ALA A 173 -15.80 4.57 21.72
N LYS A 174 -15.86 3.27 21.41
CA LYS A 174 -14.87 2.62 20.55
C LYS A 174 -15.14 3.00 19.10
N TYR A 175 -14.11 3.47 18.41
CA TYR A 175 -14.20 3.79 16.99
C TYR A 175 -13.88 2.54 16.18
N PRO A 176 -14.53 2.34 15.02
CA PRO A 176 -14.09 1.34 14.07
C PRO A 176 -12.76 1.78 13.44
N GLU A 177 -11.97 0.80 13.07
CA GLU A 177 -10.68 1.01 12.43
C GLU A 177 -10.86 1.56 11.02
N ARG A 178 -10.14 2.62 10.70
CA ARG A 178 -10.14 3.27 9.39
C ARG A 178 -8.71 3.64 9.05
N HIS A 179 -8.10 2.91 8.13
CA HIS A 179 -6.71 3.14 7.73
C HIS A 179 -6.60 4.41 6.88
N LEU A 180 -6.17 5.50 7.51
CA LEU A 180 -5.89 6.78 6.86
C LEU A 180 -4.55 6.76 6.13
N LEU A 181 -3.58 6.08 6.73
CA LEU A 181 -2.26 5.83 6.17
C LEU A 181 -2.11 4.35 5.85
N GLY A 182 -1.53 4.07 4.69
CA GLY A 182 -1.22 2.73 4.23
C GLY A 182 -0.76 2.75 2.78
N PHE A 183 -0.41 1.57 2.27
CA PHE A 183 0.02 1.35 0.90
C PHE A 183 -1.04 0.56 0.16
N SER A 184 -1.57 1.13 -0.93
CA SER A 184 -2.25 0.34 -1.95
C SER A 184 -1.22 -0.34 -2.86
N ASP A 185 -1.67 -1.19 -3.79
CA ASP A 185 -0.79 -1.77 -4.79
C ASP A 185 -0.16 -0.69 -5.69
N GLU A 186 -0.93 0.33 -6.07
CA GLU A 186 -0.41 1.46 -6.84
C GLU A 186 0.64 2.27 -6.06
N ASP A 187 0.49 2.37 -4.73
CA ASP A 187 1.49 3.05 -3.89
C ASP A 187 2.81 2.27 -3.84
N ARG A 188 2.74 0.93 -3.87
CA ARG A 188 3.92 0.05 -3.91
C ARG A 188 4.63 0.17 -5.26
N ASP A 189 3.87 0.13 -6.36
CA ASP A 189 4.41 0.30 -7.70
C ASP A 189 5.08 1.66 -7.86
N LEU A 190 4.45 2.71 -7.36
CA LEU A 190 5.02 4.06 -7.35
C LEU A 190 6.31 4.12 -6.53
N ALA A 191 6.34 3.47 -5.36
CA ALA A 191 7.54 3.43 -4.53
C ALA A 191 8.70 2.71 -5.24
N LEU A 192 8.41 1.57 -5.89
CA LEU A 192 9.38 0.84 -6.70
C LEU A 192 9.87 1.66 -7.89
N GLN A 193 8.98 2.40 -8.56
CA GLN A 193 9.35 3.28 -9.66
C GLN A 193 10.27 4.41 -9.19
N ILE A 194 9.98 5.05 -8.05
CA ILE A 194 10.87 6.09 -7.49
C ILE A 194 12.23 5.51 -7.12
N ALA A 195 12.28 4.28 -6.60
CA ALA A 195 13.53 3.58 -6.32
C ALA A 195 14.29 3.24 -7.61
N ALA A 196 13.60 2.80 -8.66
CA ALA A 196 14.21 2.54 -9.97
C ALA A 196 14.80 3.82 -10.60
N ASP A 197 14.06 4.93 -10.57
CA ASP A 197 14.53 6.25 -11.04
C ASP A 197 15.82 6.72 -10.32
N LEU A 198 16.03 6.28 -9.08
CA LEU A 198 17.23 6.59 -8.31
C LEU A 198 18.44 5.79 -8.81
N LEU A 199 18.22 4.58 -9.30
CA LEU A 199 19.24 3.65 -9.79
C LEU A 199 19.58 3.85 -11.26
N GLU A 200 18.69 4.46 -12.04
CA GLU A 200 18.97 4.78 -13.43
C GLU A 200 20.11 5.80 -13.52
N PRO A 201 21.23 5.48 -14.19
CA PRO A 201 22.32 6.42 -14.36
C PRO A 201 21.81 7.62 -15.16
N LYS A 202 21.84 8.80 -14.54
CA LYS A 202 21.56 10.06 -15.24
C LYS A 202 22.74 10.40 -16.14
N GLY A 203 22.76 9.84 -17.35
CA GLY A 203 23.55 10.28 -18.51
C GLY A 203 25.06 10.46 -18.30
N PHE A 204 25.84 9.63 -19.00
CA PHE A 204 27.15 10.07 -19.50
C PHE A 204 26.97 10.94 -20.75
#